data_AF-A0A4Y1R4B6-F1
#
_entry.id   AF-A0A4Y1R4B6-F1
#
_cell.length_a   1.000
_cell.length_b   1.000
_cell.length_c   1.000
_cell.angle_alpha   90.00
_cell.angle_beta   90.00
_cell.angle_gamma   90.00
#
_symmetry.space_group_name_H-M   'P 1'
#
loop_
_entity.id
_entity.type
_entity.pdbx_description
1 polymer ?
#
loop_
_entity_poly.entity_id
_entity_poly.type
_entity_poly.pdbx_seq_one_letter_code
_entity_poly.pdbx_strand_id
1 'polypeptide(L)'
;MHNDSVLEVDKWDYYHCNTSNPIIAFDNGKSIMKLDRPGPFYFISGAHDHCKNGQRIFIDVMDPRLVSQSPPPGAVPPEPYLSDSPSLGVAIAVAPCAPFMALIVTFLASVVYV
;
A
#
# COMPACT_ATOMS: atom_id res chain seq x y z
N MET A 1 -30.75 -6.68 4.52
CA MET A 1 -29.91 -7.47 3.60
C MET A 1 -28.96 -6.51 2.93
N HIS A 2 -27.70 -6.48 3.38
CA HIS A 2 -26.66 -5.74 2.67
C HIS A 2 -26.38 -6.53 1.39
N ASN A 3 -26.71 -5.97 0.23
CA ASN A 3 -26.35 -6.59 -1.05
C ASN A 3 -24.85 -6.38 -1.25
N ASP A 4 -24.07 -7.45 -1.14
CA ASP A 4 -22.66 -7.43 -1.48
C ASP A 4 -22.51 -7.30 -3.00
N SER A 5 -22.12 -6.11 -3.44
CA SER A 5 -21.69 -5.82 -4.81
C SER A 5 -20.19 -5.51 -4.83
N VAL A 6 -19.58 -5.61 -6.00
CA VAL A 6 -18.19 -5.20 -6.23
C VAL A 6 -18.21 -3.95 -7.10
N LEU A 7 -17.47 -2.93 -6.70
CA LEU A 7 -17.38 -1.65 -7.40
C LEU A 7 -15.94 -1.43 -7.86
N GLU A 8 -15.74 -1.13 -9.14
CA GLU A 8 -14.51 -0.51 -9.62
C GLU A 8 -14.59 0.99 -9.36
N VAL A 9 -13.56 1.56 -8.76
CA VAL A 9 -13.51 2.95 -8.32
C VAL A 9 -12.16 3.58 -8.65
N ASP A 10 -12.06 4.90 -8.51
CA ASP A 10 -10.75 5.55 -8.57
C ASP A 10 -9.97 5.39 -7.25
N LYS A 11 -8.73 5.87 -7.26
CA LYS A 11 -7.83 5.80 -6.10
C LYS A 11 -8.41 6.51 -4.88
N TRP A 12 -9.03 7.68 -5.04
CA TRP A 12 -9.56 8.47 -3.94
C TRP A 12 -10.71 7.72 -3.27
N ASP A 13 -11.62 7.21 -4.08
CA ASP A 13 -12.79 6.47 -3.63
C ASP A 13 -12.41 5.14 -2.96
N TYR A 14 -11.36 4.47 -3.42
CA TYR A 14 -10.80 3.28 -2.76
C TYR A 14 -10.31 3.53 -1.33
N TYR A 15 -9.58 4.62 -1.11
CA TYR A 15 -9.06 4.94 0.23
C TYR A 15 -10.17 5.39 1.18
N HIS A 16 -11.18 6.10 0.66
CA HIS A 16 -12.27 6.65 1.45
C HIS A 16 -13.48 5.72 1.56
N CYS A 17 -13.49 4.59 0.83
CA CYS A 17 -14.65 3.71 0.68
C CYS A 17 -15.89 4.45 0.15
N ASN A 18 -15.69 5.36 -0.80
CA ASN A 18 -16.79 6.09 -1.42
C ASN A 18 -17.44 5.21 -2.49
N THR A 19 -18.72 4.88 -2.30
CA THR A 19 -19.49 4.01 -3.19
C THR A 19 -20.43 4.80 -4.11
N SER A 20 -20.39 6.14 -4.06
CA SER A 20 -21.41 7.00 -4.68
C SER A 20 -21.32 7.03 -6.21
N ASN A 21 -20.11 6.96 -6.77
CA ASN A 21 -19.87 7.11 -8.21
C ASN A 21 -18.86 6.06 -8.72
N PRO A 22 -19.22 4.77 -8.71
CA PRO A 22 -18.33 3.74 -9.21
C PRO A 22 -18.10 3.89 -10.72
N ILE A 23 -16.92 3.53 -11.19
CA ILE A 23 -16.58 3.39 -12.62
C ILE A 23 -17.39 2.24 -13.21
N ILE A 24 -17.44 1.11 -12.50
CA ILE A 24 -18.25 -0.07 -12.85
C ILE A 24 -18.84 -0.68 -11.58
N ALA A 25 -20.10 -1.12 -11.63
CA ALA A 25 -20.74 -1.85 -10.55
C ALA A 25 -21.12 -3.27 -10.98
N PHE A 26 -20.87 -4.25 -10.12
CA PHE A 26 -21.21 -5.65 -10.34
C PHE A 26 -22.06 -6.17 -9.17
N ASP A 27 -23.31 -6.56 -9.44
CA ASP A 27 -24.35 -6.83 -8.43
C ASP A 27 -24.95 -8.25 -8.50
N ASN A 28 -24.38 -9.11 -9.33
CA ASN A 28 -24.94 -10.39 -9.76
C ASN A 28 -24.33 -11.62 -9.05
N GLY A 29 -23.62 -11.44 -7.93
CA GLY A 29 -23.08 -12.51 -7.08
C GLY A 29 -21.91 -13.32 -7.66
N LYS A 30 -21.69 -13.26 -8.98
CA LYS A 30 -20.50 -13.79 -9.67
C LYS A 30 -20.09 -12.87 -10.80
N SER A 31 -19.01 -12.13 -10.59
CA SER A 31 -18.54 -11.08 -11.49
C SER A 31 -17.25 -11.52 -12.20
N ILE A 32 -17.14 -11.26 -13.50
CA ILE A 32 -15.89 -11.43 -14.26
C ILE A 32 -15.39 -10.03 -14.63
N MET A 33 -14.20 -9.69 -14.14
CA MET A 33 -13.53 -8.41 -14.40
C MET A 33 -12.40 -8.63 -15.39
N LYS A 34 -12.38 -7.85 -16.48
CA LYS A 34 -11.27 -7.85 -17.43
C LYS A 34 -10.28 -6.76 -17.03
N LEU A 35 -9.02 -7.14 -16.92
CA LEU A 35 -7.90 -6.23 -16.66
C LEU A 35 -7.14 -6.01 -17.98
N ASP A 36 -7.66 -5.12 -18.81
CA ASP A 36 -7.29 -5.00 -20.24
C ASP A 36 -6.20 -3.96 -20.53
N ARG A 37 -5.69 -3.29 -19.50
CA ARG A 37 -4.71 -2.21 -19.60
C ARG A 37 -3.70 -2.31 -18.47
N PRO A 38 -2.41 -2.00 -18.72
CA PRO A 38 -1.43 -1.88 -17.66
C PRO A 38 -1.80 -0.78 -16.66
N GLY A 39 -1.35 -0.96 -15.42
CA GLY A 39 -1.52 0.00 -14.34
C GLY A 39 -2.59 -0.39 -13.32
N PRO A 40 -2.99 0.59 -12.48
CA PRO A 40 -3.76 0.32 -11.27
C PRO A 40 -5.26 0.13 -11.55
N PHE A 41 -5.83 -0.87 -10.89
CA PHE A 41 -7.27 -1.08 -10.73
C PHE A 41 -7.61 -1.12 -9.23
N TYR A 42 -8.69 -0.45 -8.85
CA TYR A 42 -9.16 -0.40 -7.48
C TYR A 42 -10.58 -0.92 -7.39
N PHE A 43 -10.77 -1.93 -6.53
CA PHE A 43 -12.07 -2.52 -6.30
C PHE A 43 -12.44 -2.46 -4.82
N ILE A 44 -13.69 -2.11 -4.53
CA ILE A 44 -14.24 -2.08 -3.17
C ILE A 44 -15.56 -2.83 -3.12
N SER A 45 -15.95 -3.28 -1.93
CA SER A 45 -17.33 -3.69 -1.68
C SER A 45 -18.27 -2.50 -1.83
N GLY A 46 -19.43 -2.70 -2.44
CA GLY A 46 -20.51 -1.72 -2.44
C GLY A 46 -21.20 -1.56 -1.07
N ALA A 47 -21.00 -2.52 -0.16
CA ALA A 47 -21.32 -2.36 1.24
C ALA A 47 -20.25 -1.50 1.92
N HIS A 48 -20.58 -0.25 2.23
CA HIS A 48 -19.64 0.73 2.80
C HIS A 48 -18.88 0.17 4.02
N ASP A 49 -19.60 -0.48 4.94
CA ASP A 49 -18.99 -1.04 6.15
C ASP A 49 -18.04 -2.20 5.84
N HIS A 50 -18.32 -3.00 4.82
CA HIS A 50 -17.40 -4.07 4.42
C HIS A 50 -16.11 -3.51 3.82
N CYS A 51 -16.18 -2.45 3.01
CA CYS A 51 -14.98 -1.76 2.53
C CYS A 51 -14.14 -1.21 3.70
N LYS A 52 -14.78 -0.54 4.68
CA LYS A 52 -14.10 -0.05 5.89
C LYS A 52 -13.45 -1.17 6.69
N ASN A 53 -14.07 -2.35 6.69
CA ASN A 53 -13.57 -3.56 7.34
C ASN A 53 -12.57 -4.35 6.47
N GLY A 54 -12.10 -3.80 5.36
CA GLY A 54 -11.02 -4.35 4.55
C GLY A 54 -11.43 -5.16 3.33
N GLN A 55 -12.73 -5.24 3.01
CA GLN A 55 -13.22 -5.84 1.76
C GLN A 55 -13.00 -4.90 0.58
N ARG A 56 -11.72 -4.78 0.19
CA ARG A 56 -11.23 -3.99 -0.95
C ARG A 56 -9.95 -4.61 -1.48
N ILE A 57 -9.69 -4.48 -2.78
CA ILE A 57 -8.49 -5.01 -3.43
C ILE A 57 -7.94 -4.01 -4.44
N PHE A 58 -6.62 -3.92 -4.46
CA PHE A 58 -5.84 -3.16 -5.43
C PHE A 58 -5.06 -4.14 -6.30
N ILE A 59 -5.11 -3.94 -7.62
CA ILE A 59 -4.39 -4.76 -8.59
C ILE A 59 -3.56 -3.83 -9.48
N ASP A 60 -2.27 -4.09 -9.59
CA ASP A 60 -1.39 -3.39 -10.54
C ASP A 60 -1.04 -4.33 -11.69
N VAL A 61 -1.52 -4.00 -12.89
CA VAL A 61 -1.35 -4.83 -14.08
C VAL A 61 -0.04 -4.45 -14.77
N MET A 62 0.91 -5.38 -14.83
CA MET A 62 2.19 -5.12 -15.48
C MET A 62 2.07 -5.06 -17.01
N ASP A 63 2.81 -4.16 -17.67
CA ASP A 63 2.96 -4.19 -19.14
C ASP A 63 3.81 -5.41 -19.53
N PRO A 64 3.29 -6.36 -20.32
CA PRO A 64 4.02 -7.56 -20.74
C PRO A 64 5.35 -7.26 -21.43
N ARG A 65 5.47 -6.10 -22.10
CA ARG A 65 6.67 -5.71 -22.85
C ARG A 65 7.83 -5.30 -21.93
N LEU A 66 7.53 -4.83 -20.71
CA LEU A 66 8.54 -4.43 -19.74
C LEU A 66 9.14 -5.63 -19.01
N VAL A 67 8.41 -6.74 -18.89
CA VAL A 67 8.88 -7.98 -18.24
C VAL A 67 9.93 -8.71 -19.09
N SER A 68 9.97 -8.43 -20.40
CA SER A 68 10.92 -9.05 -21.34
C SER A 68 12.33 -8.45 -21.31
N GLN A 69 12.59 -7.43 -20.48
CA GLN A 69 13.92 -6.81 -20.33
C GLN A 69 14.79 -7.52 -19.28
N SER A 70 14.78 -8.86 -19.23
CA SER A 70 15.87 -9.55 -18.55
C SER A 70 17.14 -9.34 -19.40
N PRO A 71 18.27 -8.87 -18.82
CA PRO A 71 19.54 -8.89 -19.52
C PRO A 71 19.80 -10.31 -20.03
N PRO A 72 20.39 -10.48 -21.22
CA PRO A 72 20.86 -11.79 -21.65
C PRO A 72 21.79 -12.37 -20.58
N PRO A 73 21.78 -13.70 -20.35
CA PRO A 73 22.73 -14.35 -19.45
C PRO A 73 24.16 -13.99 -19.92
N GLY A 74 24.88 -13.18 -19.14
CA GLY A 74 26.24 -12.76 -19.48
C GLY A 74 26.52 -11.26 -19.55
N ALA A 75 25.57 -10.38 -19.19
CA ALA A 75 25.90 -8.97 -18.98
C ALA A 75 26.83 -8.81 -17.77
N VAL A 76 28.12 -8.54 -18.03
CA VAL A 76 29.15 -8.31 -17.01
C VAL A 76 28.90 -6.94 -16.35
N PRO A 77 28.90 -6.83 -15.00
CA PRO A 77 28.83 -5.54 -14.33
C PRO A 77 30.04 -4.65 -14.71
N PRO A 78 29.87 -3.33 -14.88
CA PRO A 78 31.02 -2.44 -14.97
C PRO A 78 31.83 -2.52 -13.66
N GLU A 79 33.12 -2.74 -13.80
CA GLU A 79 34.08 -2.91 -12.72
C GLU A 79 34.17 -1.61 -11.89
N PRO A 80 34.03 -1.67 -10.55
CA PRO A 80 34.19 -0.48 -9.72
C PRO A 80 35.68 -0.12 -9.63
N TYR A 81 36.06 1.00 -10.25
CA TYR A 81 37.38 1.58 -10.07
C TYR A 81 37.60 1.92 -8.59
N LEU A 82 38.52 1.19 -7.96
CA LEU A 82 39.05 1.49 -6.63
C LEU A 82 39.68 2.89 -6.67
N SER A 83 39.24 3.78 -5.77
CA SER A 83 39.99 4.98 -5.41
C SER A 83 40.00 5.09 -3.89
N ASP A 84 41.22 5.29 -3.39
CA ASP A 84 41.68 5.04 -2.02
C ASP A 84 40.84 5.68 -0.91
N SER A 85 40.69 4.91 0.17
CA SER A 85 40.24 5.36 1.49
C SER A 85 41.40 6.00 2.26
N PRO A 86 41.09 6.88 3.24
CA PRO A 86 41.61 6.60 4.57
C PRO A 86 40.50 6.52 5.63
N SER A 87 40.57 5.43 6.39
CA SER A 87 39.84 5.12 7.62
C SER A 87 39.98 6.23 8.67
N LEU A 88 38.85 6.63 9.28
CA LEU A 88 38.83 7.02 10.70
C LEU A 88 37.49 6.56 11.30
N GLY A 89 37.56 5.59 12.21
CA GLY A 89 36.40 4.98 12.84
C GLY A 89 35.58 5.97 13.68
N VAL A 90 34.26 5.88 13.55
CA VAL A 90 33.33 6.47 14.52
C VAL A 90 32.49 5.34 15.10
N ALA A 91 32.64 5.17 16.41
CA ALA A 91 32.03 4.13 17.21
C ALA A 91 30.49 4.21 17.19
N ILE A 92 29.86 3.04 17.24
CA ILE A 92 28.43 2.86 17.45
C ILE A 92 28.04 3.41 18.82
N ALA A 93 26.99 4.23 18.86
CA ALA A 93 26.20 4.46 20.06
C ALA A 93 24.71 4.29 19.73
N VAL A 94 24.16 3.12 20.06
CA VAL A 94 22.71 2.90 20.13
C VAL A 94 22.24 3.55 21.43
N ALA A 95 21.52 4.68 21.34
CA ALA A 95 20.93 5.34 22.49
C ALA A 95 19.43 4.97 22.58
N PRO A 96 18.96 4.29 23.65
CA PRO A 96 17.55 4.20 23.94
C PRO A 96 17.18 5.35 24.89
N CYS A 97 16.67 6.45 24.36
CA CYS A 97 16.03 7.48 25.18
C CYS A 97 14.59 7.61 24.73
N ALA A 98 13.72 6.86 25.39
CA ALA A 98 12.28 7.01 25.31
C ALA A 98 11.80 8.09 26.31
N PRO A 99 11.21 9.21 25.86
CA PRO A 99 10.42 10.08 26.72
C PRO A 99 8.91 9.93 26.48
N PHE A 100 8.47 8.94 25.69
CA PHE A 100 7.05 8.86 25.29
C PHE A 100 6.13 8.20 26.32
N MET A 101 6.66 7.33 27.20
CA MET A 101 5.82 6.61 28.17
C MET A 101 5.36 7.50 29.34
N ALA A 102 6.12 8.55 29.69
CA ALA A 102 5.75 9.44 30.80
C ALA A 102 4.60 10.40 30.44
N LEU A 103 4.51 10.82 29.18
CA LEU A 103 3.45 11.71 28.68
C LEU A 103 2.06 11.05 28.65
N ILE A 104 2.01 9.73 28.43
CA ILE A 104 0.76 8.98 28.38
C ILE A 104 0.17 8.83 29.80
N VAL A 105 0.99 8.58 30.81
CA VAL A 105 0.53 8.38 32.20
C VAL A 105 -0.03 9.67 32.79
N THR A 106 0.60 10.82 32.54
CA THR A 106 0.08 12.11 33.02
C THR A 106 -1.21 12.49 32.32
N PHE A 107 -1.29 12.30 30.99
CA PHE A 107 -2.51 12.61 30.23
C PHE A 107 -3.71 11.77 30.68
N LEU A 108 -3.52 10.44 30.85
CA LEU A 108 -4.58 9.55 31.31
C LEU A 108 -5.03 9.87 32.75
N ALA A 109 -4.11 10.19 33.66
CA ALA A 109 -4.46 10.58 35.02
C ALA A 109 -5.30 11.87 35.06
N SER A 110 -4.98 12.87 34.23
CA SER A 110 -5.77 14.11 34.14
C SER A 110 -7.16 13.91 33.52
N VAL A 111 -7.33 12.97 32.58
CA VAL A 111 -8.65 12.66 32.00
C VAL A 111 -9.54 11.90 32.98
N VAL A 112 -8.96 11.07 33.85
CA VAL A 112 -9.72 10.33 34.87
C VAL A 112 -10.14 11.22 36.06
N TYR A 113 -9.45 12.34 36.28
CA TYR A 113 -9.70 13.25 37.39
C TYR A 113 -10.39 14.57 36.98
N VAL A 114 -11.04 14.58 35.80
CA VAL A 114 -12.00 15.60 35.35
C VAL A 114 -13.42 15.02 35.43
#